data_AF-A0A8J2KPD3-F1
#
_entry.id   AF-A0A8J2KPD3-F1
#
_cell.length_a   1.000
_cell.length_b   1.000
_cell.length_c   1.000
_cell.angle_alpha   90.00
_cell.angle_beta   90.00
_cell.angle_gamma   90.00
#
_symmetry.space_group_name_H-M   'P 1'
#
loop_
_entity.id
_entity.type
_entity.pdbx_description
1 polymer ?
#
loop_
_entity_poly.entity_id
_entity_poly.type
_entity_poly.pdbx_seq_one_letter_code
_entity_poly.pdbx_strand_id
1 'polypeptide(L)' 'GIATVPRKGSAVFWYNLLRSGAVDSNSWHGSCPVILGEKWIANKWIRNYDQMFSQDHKCMKDTEARFEMKVNGVPLSKLV' A
#
# COMPACT_ATOMS: atom_id res chain seq x y z
N GLY A 1 13.28 -13.15 9.78
CA GLY A 1 12.45 -12.20 9.02
C GLY A 1 12.54 -10.82 9.64
N ILE A 2 11.96 -9.81 9.00
CA ILE A 2 11.84 -8.44 9.53
C ILE A 2 10.37 -8.18 9.89
N ALA A 3 10.12 -7.45 10.97
CA ALA A 3 8.78 -7.09 11.42
C ALA A 3 8.71 -5.60 11.75
N THR A 4 7.57 -4.99 11.45
CA THR A 4 7.29 -3.58 11.75
C THR A 4 6.04 -3.47 12.60
N VAL A 5 6.11 -2.72 13.68
CA VAL A 5 4.93 -2.42 14.52
C VAL A 5 4.04 -1.42 13.77
N PRO A 6 2.74 -1.70 13.56
CA PRO A 6 1.84 -0.78 12.88
C PRO A 6 1.70 0.53 13.68
N ARG A 7 1.83 1.66 12.99
CA ARG A 7 1.63 3.00 13.53
C ARG A 7 0.70 3.78 12.59
N LYS A 8 -0.32 4.45 13.14
CA LYS A 8 -1.29 5.24 12.36
C LYS A 8 -0.54 6.26 11.48
N GLY A 9 -0.91 6.31 10.20
CA GLY A 9 -0.28 7.21 9.22
C GLY A 9 1.10 6.78 8.71
N SER A 10 1.67 5.69 9.23
CA SER A 10 2.93 5.13 8.71
C SER A 10 2.68 4.16 7.56
N ALA A 11 3.65 4.01 6.68
CA ALA A 11 3.62 3.08 5.55
C ALA A 11 4.89 2.24 5.51
N VAL A 12 4.77 1.00 5.02
CA VAL A 12 5.89 0.13 4.67
C VAL A 12 5.84 -0.07 3.17
N PHE A 13 7.01 0.05 2.53
CA PHE A 13 7.16 -0.11 1.08
C PHE A 13 8.25 -1.14 0.80
N TRP A 14 8.00 -2.01 -0.17
CA TRP A 14 8.94 -3.05 -0.60
C TRP A 14 8.69 -3.40 -2.08
N TYR A 15 9.66 -4.09 -2.68
CA TYR A 15 9.55 -4.61 -4.04
C TYR A 15 9.24 -6.11 -4.00
N ASN A 16 8.28 -6.55 -4.82
CA ASN A 16 7.97 -7.98 -4.98
C ASN A 16 8.83 -8.65 -6.05
N LEU A 17 9.54 -7.87 -6.88
CA LEU A 17 10.29 -8.34 -8.03
C LEU A 17 11.75 -7.90 -7.93
N LEU A 18 12.65 -8.75 -8.39
CA LEU A 18 14.04 -8.40 -8.67
C LEU A 18 14.12 -7.46 -9.88
N ARG A 19 15.29 -6.85 -10.11
CA ARG A 19 15.55 -6.01 -11.29
C ARG A 19 15.32 -6.74 -12.61
N SER A 20 15.46 -8.07 -12.62
CA SER A 20 15.18 -8.93 -13.77
C SER A 20 13.67 -9.14 -14.04
N GLY A 21 12.80 -8.73 -13.11
CA GLY A 21 11.35 -8.97 -13.15
C GLY A 21 10.91 -10.31 -12.56
N ALA A 22 11.84 -11.17 -12.12
CA ALA A 22 11.50 -12.40 -11.39
C ALA A 22 10.98 -12.10 -9.98
N VAL A 23 10.13 -12.98 -9.44
CA VAL A 23 9.62 -12.87 -8.05
C VAL A 23 10.79 -12.95 -7.06
N ASP A 24 10.82 -12.02 -6.11
CA ASP A 24 11.79 -12.05 -5.00
C ASP A 24 11.21 -12.86 -3.83
N SER A 25 11.80 -14.01 -3.52
CA SER A 25 11.37 -14.84 -2.39
C SER A 25 11.61 -14.17 -1.03
N ASN A 26 12.50 -13.18 -0.95
CA ASN A 26 12.72 -12.42 0.27
C ASN A 26 11.57 -11.43 0.57
N SER A 27 10.70 -11.16 -0.42
CA SER A 27 9.56 -10.25 -0.26
C SER A 27 8.30 -10.93 0.31
N TRP A 28 8.40 -12.21 0.69
CA TRP A 28 7.29 -12.93 1.32
C TRP A 28 6.93 -12.25 2.64
N HIS A 29 5.66 -11.88 2.78
CA HIS A 29 5.19 -11.13 3.93
C HIS A 29 3.80 -11.60 4.35
N GLY A 30 3.46 -11.31 5.59
CA GLY A 30 2.16 -11.58 6.18
C GLY A 30 1.91 -10.64 7.36
N SER A 31 0.76 -10.77 7.98
CA SER A 31 0.46 -10.09 9.24
C SER A 31 0.42 -11.11 10.36
N CYS A 32 1.06 -10.80 11.48
CA CYS A 32 0.80 -11.51 12.73
C CYS A 32 -0.68 -11.31 13.14
N PRO A 33 -1.27 -12.28 13.86
CA PRO A 33 -2.60 -12.12 14.46
C PRO A 33 -2.68 -10.90 15.39
N VAL A 34 -3.82 -10.21 15.39
CA VAL A 34 -4.10 -9.13 16.34
C VAL A 34 -4.60 -9.76 17.64
N ILE A 35 -3.85 -9.58 18.73
CA ILE A 35 -4.20 -10.16 20.04
C ILE A 35 -5.22 -9.30 20.80
N LEU A 36 -5.17 -7.97 20.63
CA LEU A 36 -6.07 -7.02 21.28
C LEU A 36 -6.41 -5.86 20.32
N GLY A 37 -7.69 -5.50 20.27
CA GLY A 37 -8.20 -4.41 19.43
C GLY A 37 -8.33 -4.80 17.96
N GLU A 38 -8.15 -3.82 17.08
CA GLU A 38 -8.32 -3.97 15.63
C GLU A 38 -7.16 -3.32 14.87
N LYS A 39 -6.88 -3.84 13.66
CA LYS A 39 -5.83 -3.33 12.77
C LYS A 39 -6.42 -3.04 11.40
N TRP A 40 -6.47 -1.77 11.04
CA TRP A 40 -6.87 -1.30 9.71
C TRP A 40 -5.65 -0.94 8.87
N ILE A 41 -5.59 -1.44 7.64
CA ILE A 41 -4.50 -1.16 6.69
C ILE A 41 -5.03 -0.89 5.28
N ALA A 42 -4.21 -0.18 4.49
CA ALA A 42 -4.39 0.05 3.07
C ALA A 42 -3.29 -0.68 2.30
N ASN A 43 -3.62 -1.42 1.25
CA ASN A 43 -2.62 -1.94 0.32
C ASN A 43 -2.77 -1.23 -1.03
N LYS A 44 -1.68 -0.65 -1.53
CA LYS A 44 -1.59 -0.16 -2.90
C LYS A 44 -0.57 -0.99 -3.65
N TRP A 45 -1.03 -1.71 -4.66
CA TRP A 45 -0.14 -2.45 -5.56
C TRP A 45 0.20 -1.61 -6.79
N ILE A 46 1.49 -1.48 -7.05
CA ILE A 46 2.03 -0.81 -8.23
C ILE A 46 2.57 -1.92 -9.14
N ARG A 47 2.02 -2.03 -10.35
CA ARG A 47 2.43 -3.03 -11.34
C ARG A 47 3.60 -2.50 -12.16
N ASN A 48 4.43 -3.41 -12.65
CA ASN A 48 5.62 -3.12 -13.46
C ASN A 48 5.31 -2.79 -14.93
N TYR A 49 4.13 -3.16 -15.43
CA TYR A 49 3.68 -2.85 -16.78
C TYR A 49 2.81 -1.59 -16.82
N ASP A 50 2.76 -0.97 -17.99
CA ASP A 50 2.15 0.33 -18.24
C ASP A 50 0.76 0.46 -17.62
N GLN A 51 0.63 1.43 -16.71
CA GLN A 51 -0.64 1.87 -16.14
C GLN A 51 -1.19 3.11 -16.88
N MET A 52 -0.48 3.57 -17.92
CA MET A 52 -0.72 4.85 -18.59
C MET A 52 -1.90 4.83 -19.57
N PHE A 53 -2.39 3.63 -19.93
CA PHE A 53 -3.44 3.47 -20.95
C PHE A 53 -4.78 2.95 -20.41
N SER A 54 -4.96 2.87 -19.09
CA SER A 54 -6.30 2.60 -18.55
C SER A 54 -7.17 3.85 -18.75
N GLN A 55 -8.16 3.76 -19.63
CA GLN A 55 -8.99 4.88 -20.09
C GLN A 55 -9.78 5.56 -18.95
N ASP A 56 -9.94 4.86 -17.82
CA ASP A 56 -10.71 5.32 -16.66
C ASP A 56 -9.87 5.98 -15.55
N HIS A 57 -8.53 5.87 -15.59
CA HIS A 57 -7.65 6.51 -14.61
C HIS A 57 -6.66 7.43 -15.33
N LYS A 58 -7.05 8.69 -15.49
CA LYS A 58 -6.10 9.76 -15.83
C LYS A 58 -5.00 9.71 -14.78
N CYS A 59 -3.78 9.36 -15.16
CA CYS A 59 -2.59 9.62 -14.34
C CYS A 59 -2.48 11.13 -14.16
N MET A 60 -3.15 11.66 -13.15
CA MET A 60 -3.03 13.07 -12.78
C MET A 60 -1.65 13.21 -12.17
N LYS A 61 -0.77 13.99 -12.82
CA LYS A 61 0.44 14.50 -12.18
C LYS A 61 0.01 15.53 -11.14
N ASP A 62 -0.50 15.05 -10.03
CA ASP A 62 -0.83 15.88 -8.88
C ASP A 62 0.41 15.92 -7.99
N THR A 63 1.17 17.01 -8.11
CA THR A 63 2.35 17.26 -7.28
C THR A 63 2.00 17.50 -5.81
N GLU A 64 0.72 17.71 -5.50
CA GLU A 64 0.17 17.88 -4.14
C GLU A 64 -0.56 16.62 -3.66
N ALA A 65 -0.45 15.49 -4.38
CA ALA A 65 -1.16 14.26 -4.04
C ALA A 65 -0.80 13.80 -2.63
N ARG A 66 -1.75 13.93 -1.70
CA ARG A 66 -1.67 13.33 -0.38
C ARG A 66 -2.23 11.91 -0.46
N PHE A 67 -1.41 10.93 -0.08
CA PHE A 67 -1.87 9.55 0.08
C PHE A 67 -2.77 9.46 1.31
N GLU A 68 -4.06 9.75 1.13
CA GLU A 68 -5.09 9.63 2.14
C GLU A 68 -6.02 8.46 1.80
N MET A 69 -6.02 7.41 2.62
CA MET A 69 -7.00 6.34 2.46
C MET A 69 -8.38 6.86 2.88
N LYS A 70 -9.38 6.70 2.01
CA LYS A 70 -10.78 7.03 2.29
C LYS A 70 -11.64 5.77 2.21
N VAL A 71 -12.57 5.61 3.15
CA VAL A 71 -13.62 4.59 3.13
C VAL A 71 -14.94 5.32 2.92
N ASN A 72 -15.65 5.05 1.82
CA ASN A 72 -16.89 5.74 1.43
C ASN A 72 -16.76 7.28 1.42
N GLY A 73 -15.62 7.79 0.95
CA GLY A 73 -15.34 9.23 0.90
C GLY A 73 -14.88 9.85 2.22
N VAL A 74 -14.94 9.12 3.34
CA VAL A 74 -14.45 9.59 4.65
C VAL A 74 -12.98 9.19 4.84
N PRO A 75 -12.08 10.13 5.18
CA PRO A 75 -10.70 9.81 5.53
C PRO A 75 -10.60 8.79 6.65
N LEU A 76 -9.72 7.80 6.51
CA LEU A 76 -9.44 6.81 7.54
C LEU A 76 -9.00 7.49 8.85
N SER A 77 -8.28 8.61 8.77
CA SER A 77 -7.88 9.41 9.93
C SER A 77 -9.05 9.91 10.78
N LYS A 78 -10.27 9.99 10.21
CA LYS A 78 -11.51 10.40 10.87
C LYS A 78 -12.42 9.24 11.28
N LEU A 79 -12.12 8.02 10.83
CA LEU A 79 -12.88 6.82 11.18
C LEU A 79 -12.31 6.09 12.41
N VAL A 80 -11.03 6.33 12.71
CA VAL A 80 -10.25 5.75 13.81
C VAL A 80 -9.52 6.86 14.55
#